data_AF-A0A934NAA3-F1
#
_entry.id   AF-A0A934NAA3-F1
#
_cell.length_a   1.000
_cell.length_b   1.000
_cell.length_c   1.000
_cell.angle_alpha   90.00
_cell.angle_beta   90.00
_cell.angle_gamma   90.00
#
_symmetry.space_group_name_H-M   'P 1'
#
loop_
_entity.id
_entity.type
_entity.pdbx_description
1 polymer ?
#
loop_
_entity_poly.entity_id
_entity_poly.type
_entity_poly.pdbx_seq_one_letter_code
_entity_poly.pdbx_strand_id
1 'polypeptide(L)' 'MAAEEPSRVTWEIEPAQGGVCKLTVTHDRLEGAPRTAHRVSGGWMFILSGLKTLLETGRPLVDPSAAATR' A
#
# COMPACT_ATOMS: atom_id res chain seq x y z
N MET A 1 -8.23 -26.79 -0.13
CA MET A 1 -7.16 -25.93 -0.69
C MET A 1 -6.13 -25.72 0.41
N ALA A 2 -4.83 -25.90 0.15
CA ALA A 2 -3.81 -25.60 1.14
C ALA A 2 -3.74 -24.07 1.39
N ALA A 3 -3.72 -23.67 2.65
CA ALA A 3 -3.54 -22.28 3.04
C ALA A 3 -2.12 -21.82 2.68
N GLU A 4 -1.98 -20.59 2.18
CA GLU A 4 -0.65 -19.96 2.03
C GLU A 4 -0.11 -19.58 3.41
N GLU A 5 1.21 -19.58 3.55
CA GLU A 5 1.84 -19.06 4.75
C GLU A 5 1.57 -17.53 4.88
N PRO A 6 1.49 -17.00 6.11
CA PRO A 6 1.35 -15.57 6.31
C PRO A 6 2.58 -14.81 5.79
N SER A 7 2.37 -13.87 4.87
CA SER A 7 3.36 -12.86 4.53
C SER A 7 3.41 -11.73 5.58
N ARG A 8 4.37 -10.81 5.46
CA ARG A 8 4.48 -9.66 6.37
C ARG A 8 4.68 -8.36 5.59
N VAL A 9 4.07 -7.31 6.11
CA VAL A 9 4.32 -5.94 5.68
C VAL A 9 4.92 -5.16 6.85
N THR A 10 6.09 -4.59 6.65
CA THR A 10 6.77 -3.69 7.57
C THR A 10 6.60 -2.25 7.09
N TRP A 11 6.26 -1.35 8.01
CA TRP A 11 6.12 0.09 7.77
C TRP A 11 7.15 0.81 8.62
N GLU A 12 8.05 1.54 7.98
CA GLU A 12 9.10 2.31 8.65
C GLU A 12 8.93 3.78 8.32
N ILE A 13 8.85 4.61 9.35
CA ILE A 13 8.59 6.05 9.21
C ILE A 13 9.76 6.80 9.83
N GLU A 14 10.46 7.57 9.01
CA GLU A 14 11.61 8.37 9.39
C GLU A 14 11.28 9.86 9.22
N PRO A 15 11.63 10.73 10.19
CA PRO A 15 11.55 12.17 9.98
C PRO A 15 12.39 12.61 8.78
N ALA A 16 11.86 13.53 7.98
CA ALA A 16 12.59 14.19 6.91
C ALA A 16 12.52 15.73 7.07
N GLN A 17 13.37 16.46 6.35
CA GLN A 17 13.38 17.92 6.42
C GLN A 17 12.08 18.52 5.86
N GLY A 18 11.66 19.67 6.39
CA GLY A 18 10.49 20.40 5.89
C GLY A 18 9.14 19.89 6.41
N GLY A 19 9.13 19.22 7.57
CA GLY A 19 7.87 18.76 8.19
C GLY A 19 7.23 17.55 7.50
N VAL A 20 7.97 16.89 6.61
CA VAL A 20 7.56 15.64 5.98
C VAL A 20 8.24 14.43 6.63
N CYS A 21 7.78 13.24 6.29
CA CYS A 21 8.43 11.99 6.66
C CYS A 21 8.73 11.15 5.42
N LYS A 22 9.72 10.27 5.54
CA LYS A 22 9.97 9.19 4.59
C LYS A 22 9.26 7.95 5.11
N LEU A 23 8.38 7.40 4.29
CA LEU A 23 7.74 6.11 4.54
C LEU A 23 8.41 5.04 3.66
N THR A 24 8.97 4.01 4.29
CA THR A 24 9.46 2.80 3.62
C THR A 24 8.48 1.66 3.91
N VAL A 25 8.06 0.94 2.87
CA VAL A 25 7.20 -0.24 3.00
C VAL A 25 7.91 -1.45 2.42
N THR A 26 8.06 -2.48 3.25
CA THR A 26 8.69 -3.75 2.87
C THR A 26 7.66 -4.86 2.99
N HIS A 27 7.33 -5.53 1.90
CA HIS A 27 6.48 -6.73 1.89
C HIS A 27 7.35 -7.97 1.64
N ASP A 28 7.53 -8.81 2.66
CA ASP A 28 8.39 -10.00 2.62
C ASP A 28 7.65 -11.28 3.12
N ARG A 29 8.38 -12.39 3.25
CA ARG A 29 7.82 -13.74 3.54
C ARG A 29 6.79 -14.18 2.49
N LEU A 30 7.12 -13.94 1.23
CA LEU A 30 6.24 -14.24 0.09
C LEU A 30 6.55 -15.59 -0.55
N GLU A 31 7.65 -16.24 -0.16
CA GLU A 31 8.11 -17.52 -0.69
C GLU A 31 7.10 -18.64 -0.42
N GLY A 32 6.46 -18.62 0.75
CA GLY A 32 5.35 -19.51 1.13
C GLY A 32 3.96 -19.04 0.67
N ALA A 33 3.89 -17.94 -0.09
CA ALA A 33 2.64 -17.28 -0.50
C ALA A 33 2.67 -16.79 -1.97
N PRO A 34 2.86 -17.69 -2.96
CA PRO A 34 3.08 -17.31 -4.36
C PRO A 34 1.88 -16.60 -5.03
N ARG A 35 0.64 -16.91 -4.62
CA ARG A 35 -0.54 -16.19 -5.13
C ARG A 35 -0.62 -14.80 -4.51
N THR A 36 -0.33 -14.68 -3.22
CA THR A 36 -0.21 -13.36 -2.57
C THR A 36 0.85 -12.53 -3.28
N ALA A 37 2.04 -13.09 -3.53
CA ALA A 37 3.13 -12.43 -4.25
C ALA A 37 2.69 -11.90 -5.62
N HIS A 38 1.99 -12.73 -6.40
CA HIS A 38 1.45 -12.33 -7.69
C HIS A 38 0.45 -11.16 -7.57
N ARG A 39 -0.48 -11.24 -6.62
CA ARG A 39 -1.54 -10.24 -6.43
C ARG A 39 -1.03 -8.88 -5.95
N VAL A 40 0.04 -8.86 -5.14
CA VAL A 40 0.56 -7.61 -4.55
C VAL A 40 1.62 -6.91 -5.40
N SER A 41 2.22 -7.62 -6.36
CA SER A 41 3.34 -7.12 -7.17
C SER A 41 3.10 -5.77 -7.87
N GLY A 42 1.86 -5.47 -8.28
CA GLY A 42 1.50 -4.21 -8.94
C GLY A 42 0.70 -3.21 -8.09
N GLY A 43 0.17 -3.64 -6.94
CA GLY A 43 -0.84 -2.87 -6.21
C GLY A 43 -0.28 -1.81 -5.27
N TRP A 44 0.95 -1.99 -4.77
CA TRP A 44 1.51 -1.14 -3.72
C TRP A 44 1.59 0.34 -4.10
N MET A 45 1.98 0.65 -5.33
CA MET A 45 2.08 2.04 -5.76
C MET A 45 0.72 2.76 -5.71
N PHE A 46 -0.36 2.07 -6.05
CA PHE A 46 -1.71 2.64 -5.95
C PHE A 46 -2.12 2.93 -4.50
N ILE A 47 -1.81 2.00 -3.59
CA ILE A 47 -2.10 2.17 -2.15
C ILE A 47 -1.27 3.31 -1.55
N LEU A 48 0.04 3.37 -1.85
CA LEU A 48 0.93 4.41 -1.33
C LEU A 48 0.59 5.79 -1.88
N SER A 49 0.26 5.89 -3.17
CA SER A 49 -0.23 7.14 -3.76
C SER A 49 -1.56 7.57 -3.13
N GLY A 50 -2.49 6.64 -2.92
CA GLY A 50 -3.76 6.91 -2.25
C GLY A 50 -3.59 7.45 -0.82
N LEU A 51 -2.73 6.81 -0.03
CA LEU A 51 -2.38 7.25 1.31
C LEU A 51 -1.77 8.65 1.31
N LYS A 52 -0.78 8.91 0.44
CA LYS A 52 -0.14 10.22 0.30
C LYS A 52 -1.16 11.31 -0.05
N THR A 53 -2.00 11.07 -1.06
CA THR A 53 -3.01 12.06 -1.48
C THR A 53 -3.99 12.37 -0.35
N LEU A 54 -4.45 11.35 0.37
CA LEU A 54 -5.36 11.54 1.50
C LEU A 54 -4.73 12.39 2.60
N LEU A 55 -3.49 12.06 2.99
CA LEU A 55 -2.78 12.77 4.07
C LEU A 55 -2.44 14.23 3.68
N GLU A 56 -2.09 14.48 2.42
CA GLU A 56 -1.64 15.80 1.97
C GLU A 56 -2.78 16.74 1.59
N THR A 57 -3.92 16.21 1.14
CA THR A 57 -5.02 17.02 0.60
C THR A 57 -6.32 16.90 1.38
N GLY A 58 -6.43 15.95 2.31
CA GLY A 58 -7.67 15.62 3.00
C GLY A 58 -8.72 14.91 2.13
N ARG A 59 -8.38 14.54 0.88
CA ARG A 59 -9.29 13.88 -0.07
C ARG A 59 -8.65 12.60 -0.61
N PRO A 60 -9.43 11.53 -0.84
CA PRO A 60 -8.89 10.29 -1.39
C PRO A 60 -8.45 10.49 -2.85
N LEU A 61 -7.46 9.72 -3.29
CA LEU A 61 -6.98 9.73 -4.68
C LEU A 61 -8.07 9.31 -5.68
N VAL A 62 -8.92 8.37 -5.29
CA VAL A 62 -10.12 7.99 -6.04
C VAL A 62 -11.31 8.33 -5.18
N ASP A 63 -12.23 9.12 -5.74
CA ASP A 63 -13.51 9.39 -5.10
C ASP A 63 -14.43 8.16 -5.27
N PRO A 64 -14.78 7.44 -4.18
CA PRO A 64 -15.66 6.28 -4.27
C PRO A 64 -17.06 6.65 -4.77
N SER A 65 -17.49 7.91 -4.65
CA SER A 65 -18.77 8.38 -5.20
C SER A 65 -18.73 8.63 -6.71
N ALA A 66 -17.55 8.87 -7.28
CA ALA A 66 -17.39 9.07 -8.73
C ALA A 66 -17.36 7.75 -9.53
N ALA A 67 -17.03 6.62 -8.88
CA ALA A 67 -16.94 5.31 -9.51
C ALA A 67 -18.31 4.65 -9.77
N ALA A 68 -19.37 5.10 -9.09
CA ALA A 68 -20.72 4.52 -9.18
C ALA A 68 -21.55 4.98 -10.39
N THR A 69 -20.99 5.83 -11.28
CA THR A 69 -21.69 6.41 -12.44
C THR A 69 -21.37 5.68 -13.76
N ARG A 70 -21.16 4.36 -13.73
CA ARG A 70 -21.03 3.54 -14.95
C ARG A 70 -21.91 2.31 -14.92
#